data_AF-I5B7B0-F1
#
_entry.id   AF-I5B7B0-F1
#
_cell.length_a   1.000
_cell.length_b   1.000
_cell.length_c   1.000
_cell.angle_alpha   90.00
_cell.angle_beta   90.00
_cell.angle_gamma   90.00
#
_symmetry.space_group_name_H-M   'P 1'
#
loop_
_entity.id
_entity.type
_entity.pdbx_description
1 polymer ?
#
loop_
_entity_poly.entity_id
_entity_poly.type
_entity_poly.pdbx_seq_one_letter_code
_entity_poly.pdbx_strand_id
1 'polypeptide(L)'
;MSRYCPDRNIKPMINAAEHWRQHGLLDDGWALPKWLEQIPECDSRQFRHMMLFLLFPDTFERIFGGRDRRRIISSFTGKSDAQINNLSALEIDSALTEVRKQQEEIYGMTDIDFYVPPLRDIWGTARNMAWLLVWNPDNWPWENLPADRAATHEGKTVTLRFTCANRNAGVGDKAYLLRTAVDPKGIVATGNIVTAPYEDAHDDEQKAAKGETAWYVEVAFTRIQDPLPGDSYLTRKDLNKITIEQQNWSPQSSGIEIKPRTAGILKKHWENVVESGIKKCAQTV
;
A
#
# COMPACT_ATOMS: atom_id res chain seq x y z
N MET A 1 9.90 -20.91 46.29
CA MET A 1 8.47 -21.23 46.50
C MET A 1 7.85 -21.64 45.17
N SER A 2 7.81 -22.95 44.91
CA SER A 2 7.14 -23.50 43.72
C SER A 2 5.63 -23.40 43.94
N ARG A 3 4.91 -22.67 43.09
CA ARG A 3 3.44 -22.66 43.15
C ARG A 3 2.95 -24.02 42.68
N TYR A 4 2.56 -24.85 43.64
CA TYR A 4 1.79 -26.06 43.43
C TYR A 4 0.55 -25.72 42.60
N CYS A 5 0.48 -26.24 41.37
CA CYS A 5 -0.72 -26.19 40.54
C CYS A 5 -1.41 -27.54 40.78
N PRO A 6 -2.56 -27.58 41.48
CA PRO A 6 -3.26 -28.85 41.71
C PRO A 6 -3.71 -29.42 40.37
N ASP A 7 -3.77 -30.75 40.28
CA ASP A 7 -4.11 -31.54 39.07
C ASP A 7 -5.05 -30.78 38.13
N ARG A 8 -4.55 -30.39 36.95
CA ARG A 8 -5.40 -29.78 35.92
C ARG A 8 -6.47 -30.80 35.54
N ASN A 9 -7.68 -30.62 36.06
CA ASN A 9 -8.83 -31.36 35.58
C ASN A 9 -9.10 -30.94 34.12
N ILE A 10 -8.54 -31.70 33.18
CA ILE A 10 -8.66 -31.46 31.74
C ILE A 10 -9.98 -31.97 31.15
N LYS A 11 -10.83 -32.68 31.93
CA LYS A 11 -12.09 -33.24 31.42
C LYS A 11 -13.00 -32.20 30.75
N PRO A 12 -13.19 -30.98 31.28
CA PRO A 12 -13.98 -29.97 30.60
C PRO A 12 -13.40 -29.58 29.23
N MET A 13 -12.07 -29.53 29.09
CA MET A 13 -11.41 -29.24 27.82
C MET A 13 -11.59 -30.38 26.82
N ILE A 14 -11.46 -31.63 27.27
CA ILE A 14 -11.68 -32.81 26.43
C ILE A 14 -13.13 -32.88 25.97
N ASN A 15 -14.09 -32.69 26.87
CA ASN A 15 -15.51 -32.69 26.53
C ASN A 15 -15.86 -31.57 25.54
N ALA A 16 -15.25 -30.39 25.70
CA ALA A 16 -15.41 -29.30 24.73
C ALA A 16 -14.84 -29.67 23.35
N ALA A 17 -13.64 -30.27 23.30
CA ALA A 17 -13.04 -30.73 22.05
C ALA A 17 -13.85 -31.85 21.37
N GLU A 18 -14.39 -32.80 22.15
CA GLU A 18 -15.30 -33.84 21.66
C GLU A 18 -16.60 -33.24 21.13
N HIS A 19 -17.17 -32.24 21.83
CA HIS A 19 -18.33 -31.50 21.36
C HIS A 19 -18.03 -30.82 20.01
N TRP A 20 -16.89 -30.14 19.89
CA TRP A 20 -16.47 -29.48 18.63
C TRP A 20 -16.33 -30.48 17.48
N ARG A 21 -15.73 -31.64 17.75
CA ARG A 21 -15.58 -32.72 16.78
C ARG A 21 -16.93 -33.32 16.36
N GLN A 22 -17.83 -33.58 17.31
CA GLN A 22 -19.15 -34.17 17.02
C GLN A 22 -20.06 -33.24 16.21
N HIS A 23 -19.91 -31.92 16.39
CA HIS A 23 -20.73 -30.91 15.71
C HIS A 23 -20.07 -30.38 14.43
N GLY A 24 -18.95 -30.98 13.98
CA GLY A 24 -18.26 -30.59 12.74
C GLY A 24 -17.79 -29.13 12.74
N LEU A 25 -17.54 -28.54 13.92
CA LEU A 25 -17.19 -27.12 14.03
C LEU A 25 -15.82 -26.80 13.40
N LEU A 26 -15.01 -27.82 13.14
CA LEU A 26 -13.72 -27.72 12.46
C LEU A 26 -13.79 -28.08 10.96
N ASP A 27 -14.93 -28.57 10.48
CA ASP A 27 -15.11 -29.01 9.10
C ASP A 27 -15.66 -27.89 8.19
N ASP A 28 -16.35 -26.90 8.78
CA ASP A 28 -16.81 -25.68 8.11
C ASP A 28 -16.29 -24.45 8.87
N GLY A 29 -15.51 -23.62 8.17
CA GLY A 29 -14.96 -22.38 8.72
C GLY A 29 -16.02 -21.45 9.33
N TRP A 30 -17.28 -21.52 8.87
CA TRP A 30 -18.37 -20.69 9.39
C TRP A 30 -19.19 -21.34 10.50
N ALA A 31 -19.05 -22.65 10.74
CA ALA A 31 -19.79 -23.32 11.81
C ALA A 31 -19.32 -22.86 13.20
N LEU A 32 -18.00 -22.75 13.40
CA LEU A 32 -17.42 -22.28 14.66
C LEU A 32 -17.84 -20.85 15.04
N PRO A 33 -17.71 -19.81 14.19
CA PRO A 33 -18.13 -18.45 14.56
C PRO A 33 -19.64 -18.34 14.78
N LYS A 34 -20.48 -19.09 14.06
CA LYS A 34 -21.93 -19.13 14.31
C LYS A 34 -22.25 -19.71 15.69
N TRP A 35 -21.55 -20.75 16.11
CA TRP A 35 -21.69 -21.29 17.46
C TRP A 35 -21.18 -20.31 18.52
N LEU A 36 -20.07 -19.62 18.26
CA LEU A 36 -19.49 -18.63 19.17
C LEU A 36 -20.42 -17.45 19.48
N GLU A 37 -21.32 -17.06 18.56
CA GLU A 37 -22.35 -16.02 18.82
C GLU A 37 -23.31 -16.38 19.97
N GLN A 38 -23.44 -17.67 20.31
CA GLN A 38 -24.27 -18.11 21.44
C GLN A 38 -23.60 -17.87 22.80
N ILE A 39 -22.30 -17.56 22.80
CA ILE A 39 -21.52 -17.33 24.02
C ILE A 39 -21.58 -15.84 24.38
N PRO A 40 -22.01 -15.47 25.60
CA PRO A 40 -22.02 -14.08 26.04
C PRO A 40 -20.66 -13.41 25.89
N GLU A 41 -20.67 -12.17 25.39
CA GLU A 41 -19.48 -11.30 25.22
C GLU A 41 -18.40 -11.86 24.29
N CYS A 42 -18.73 -12.81 23.41
CA CYS A 42 -17.74 -13.39 22.50
C CYS A 42 -17.15 -12.36 21.53
N ASP A 43 -17.97 -11.41 21.10
CA ASP A 43 -17.67 -10.32 20.17
C ASP A 43 -16.58 -9.33 20.65
N SER A 44 -16.44 -9.16 21.96
CA SER A 44 -15.48 -8.25 22.58
C SER A 44 -14.06 -8.82 22.70
N ARG A 45 -13.87 -10.12 22.45
CA ARG A 45 -12.63 -10.85 22.78
C ARG A 45 -11.71 -10.96 21.57
N GLN A 46 -10.54 -10.32 21.61
CA GLN A 46 -9.51 -10.47 20.55
C GLN A 46 -9.11 -11.92 20.30
N PHE A 47 -9.09 -12.75 21.36
CA PHE A 47 -8.79 -14.18 21.26
C PHE A 47 -9.74 -14.92 20.31
N ARG A 48 -11.02 -14.52 20.23
CA ARG A 48 -11.99 -15.07 19.27
C ARG A 48 -11.44 -15.00 17.85
N HIS A 49 -11.01 -13.82 17.43
CA HIS A 49 -10.52 -13.58 16.07
C HIS A 49 -9.18 -14.27 15.81
N MET A 50 -8.29 -14.31 16.81
CA MET A 50 -7.03 -15.07 16.72
C MET A 50 -7.29 -16.56 16.50
N MET A 51 -8.19 -17.15 17.28
CA MET A 51 -8.54 -18.56 17.19
C MET A 51 -9.16 -18.89 15.83
N LEU A 52 -10.08 -18.07 15.33
CA LEU A 52 -10.68 -18.25 14.00
C LEU A 52 -9.62 -18.20 12.90
N PHE A 53 -8.69 -17.25 12.93
CA PHE A 53 -7.59 -17.18 11.96
C PHE A 53 -6.64 -18.39 12.04
N LEU A 54 -6.29 -18.84 13.25
CA LEU A 54 -5.39 -19.98 13.42
C LEU A 54 -6.00 -21.30 12.94
N LEU A 55 -7.32 -21.45 13.08
CA LEU A 55 -8.04 -22.66 12.65
C LEU A 55 -8.43 -22.60 11.17
N PHE A 56 -8.78 -21.43 10.65
CA PHE A 56 -9.25 -21.24 9.27
C PHE A 56 -8.63 -19.98 8.63
N PRO A 57 -7.31 -19.99 8.35
CA PRO A 57 -6.59 -18.83 7.83
C PRO A 57 -7.05 -18.41 6.42
N ASP A 58 -7.64 -19.34 5.66
CA ASP A 58 -8.18 -19.06 4.32
C ASP A 58 -9.57 -18.42 4.37
N THR A 59 -10.23 -18.41 5.53
CA THR A 59 -11.59 -17.86 5.72
C THR A 59 -11.58 -16.57 6.51
N PHE A 60 -10.78 -16.49 7.57
CA PHE A 60 -10.72 -15.33 8.46
C PHE A 60 -9.39 -14.59 8.33
N GLU A 61 -9.45 -13.30 8.57
CA GLU A 61 -8.31 -12.42 8.44
C GLU A 61 -7.44 -12.36 9.69
N ARG A 62 -6.14 -12.09 9.48
CA ARG A 62 -5.15 -11.78 10.52
C ARG A 62 -5.37 -10.39 11.14
N ILE A 63 -6.62 -10.04 11.47
CA ILE A 63 -7.04 -8.75 12.04
C ILE A 63 -7.76 -9.01 13.36
N PHE A 64 -7.04 -8.86 14.46
CA PHE A 64 -7.53 -9.24 15.80
C PHE A 64 -8.15 -8.08 16.57
N GLY A 65 -7.79 -6.84 16.24
CA GLY A 65 -8.31 -5.64 16.90
C GLY A 65 -9.69 -5.26 16.37
N GLY A 66 -10.69 -5.18 17.25
CA GLY A 66 -12.06 -4.82 16.87
C GLY A 66 -12.19 -3.43 16.20
N ARG A 67 -11.28 -2.50 16.49
CA ARG A 67 -11.23 -1.17 15.86
C ARG A 67 -10.74 -1.26 14.40
N ASP A 68 -9.68 -2.01 14.15
CA ASP A 68 -9.10 -2.18 12.83
C ASP A 68 -10.07 -2.88 11.88
N ARG A 69 -10.71 -3.95 12.36
CA ARG A 69 -11.76 -4.69 11.62
C ARG A 69 -12.86 -3.75 11.10
N ARG A 70 -13.38 -2.88 11.97
CA ARG A 70 -14.42 -1.90 11.62
C ARG A 70 -13.90 -0.84 10.64
N ARG A 71 -12.69 -0.33 10.86
CA ARG A 71 -12.08 0.68 9.98
C ARG A 71 -11.83 0.14 8.57
N ILE A 72 -11.37 -1.11 8.46
CA ILE A 72 -11.22 -1.80 7.17
C ILE A 72 -12.56 -1.86 6.46
N ILE A 73 -13.61 -2.38 7.11
CA ILE A 73 -14.95 -2.44 6.51
C ILE A 73 -15.41 -1.04 6.05
N SER A 74 -15.28 -0.02 6.89
CA SER A 74 -15.64 1.36 6.52
C SER A 74 -14.90 1.84 5.26
N SER A 75 -13.57 1.65 5.23
CA SER A 75 -12.71 2.14 4.16
C SER A 75 -12.96 1.45 2.81
N PHE A 76 -13.29 0.16 2.82
CA PHE A 76 -13.47 -0.61 1.57
C PHE A 76 -14.91 -0.69 1.10
N THR A 77 -15.90 -0.60 2.00
CA THR A 77 -17.32 -0.75 1.65
C THR A 77 -18.08 0.57 1.59
N GLY A 78 -17.52 1.67 2.12
CA GLY A 78 -18.20 2.96 2.23
C GLY A 78 -19.33 2.99 3.27
N LYS A 79 -19.50 1.92 4.07
CA LYS A 79 -20.47 1.92 5.19
C LYS A 79 -20.07 2.94 6.25
N SER A 80 -21.07 3.63 6.79
CA SER A 80 -20.90 4.55 7.91
C SER A 80 -20.58 3.82 9.22
N ASP A 81 -19.91 4.50 10.15
CA ASP A 81 -19.59 3.96 11.47
C ASP A 81 -20.85 3.49 12.22
N ALA A 82 -21.96 4.22 12.08
CA ALA A 82 -23.24 3.85 12.70
C ALA A 82 -23.77 2.50 12.17
N GLN A 83 -23.66 2.26 10.87
CA GLN A 83 -24.06 0.97 10.27
C GLN A 83 -23.14 -0.16 10.75
N ILE A 84 -21.84 0.09 10.86
CA ILE A 84 -20.85 -0.91 11.25
C ILE A 84 -20.93 -1.25 12.74
N ASN A 85 -21.24 -0.27 13.60
CA ASN A 85 -21.37 -0.47 15.04
C ASN A 85 -22.53 -1.39 15.43
N ASN A 86 -23.54 -1.52 14.56
CA ASN A 86 -24.67 -2.42 14.76
C ASN A 86 -24.42 -3.86 14.29
N LEU A 87 -23.26 -4.14 13.68
CA LEU A 87 -22.93 -5.47 13.19
C LEU A 87 -22.42 -6.38 14.31
N SER A 88 -22.90 -7.62 14.31
CA SER A 88 -22.35 -8.72 15.12
C SER A 88 -20.92 -9.08 14.70
N ALA A 89 -20.22 -9.85 15.54
CA ALA A 89 -18.86 -10.29 15.20
C ALA A 89 -18.85 -11.20 13.97
N LEU A 90 -19.85 -12.07 13.83
CA LEU A 90 -20.08 -12.89 12.64
C LEU A 90 -20.31 -12.05 11.37
N GLU A 91 -21.13 -11.00 11.43
CA GLU A 91 -21.37 -10.11 10.28
C GLU A 91 -20.10 -9.33 9.90
N ILE A 92 -19.30 -8.92 10.89
CA ILE A 92 -17.98 -8.31 10.66
C ILE A 92 -17.03 -9.32 10.01
N ASP A 93 -16.99 -10.58 10.46
CA ASP A 93 -16.21 -11.64 9.81
C ASP A 93 -16.63 -11.79 8.33
N SER A 94 -17.94 -11.91 8.05
CA SER A 94 -18.44 -12.06 6.68
C SER A 94 -18.13 -10.86 5.80
N ALA A 95 -18.26 -9.64 6.33
CA ALA A 95 -17.91 -8.42 5.60
C ALA A 95 -16.42 -8.35 5.26
N LEU A 96 -15.54 -8.79 6.18
CA LEU A 96 -14.09 -8.83 5.91
C LEU A 96 -13.74 -9.88 4.84
N THR A 97 -14.35 -11.07 4.89
CA THR A 97 -14.16 -12.09 3.85
C THR A 97 -14.62 -11.60 2.47
N GLU A 98 -15.73 -10.85 2.42
CA GLU A 98 -16.20 -10.25 1.16
C GLU A 98 -15.25 -9.16 0.65
N VAL A 99 -14.77 -8.27 1.54
CA VAL A 99 -13.75 -7.28 1.19
C VAL A 99 -12.48 -7.97 0.68
N ARG A 100 -12.04 -9.08 1.31
CA ARG A 100 -10.89 -9.86 0.86
C ARG A 100 -11.07 -10.29 -0.60
N LYS A 101 -12.15 -11.00 -0.91
CA LYS A 101 -12.43 -11.49 -2.28
C LYS A 101 -12.43 -10.36 -3.32
N GLN A 102 -13.05 -9.22 -2.98
CA GLN A 102 -13.04 -8.05 -3.86
C GLN A 102 -11.63 -7.51 -4.07
N GLN A 103 -10.81 -7.44 -3.02
CA GLN A 103 -9.41 -7.00 -3.15
C GLN A 103 -8.57 -8.01 -3.93
N GLU A 104 -8.76 -9.32 -3.72
CA GLU A 104 -8.08 -10.37 -4.48
C GLU A 104 -8.36 -10.26 -5.98
N GLU A 105 -9.61 -10.00 -6.35
CA GLU A 105 -10.01 -9.77 -7.74
C GLU A 105 -9.39 -8.48 -8.30
N ILE A 106 -9.46 -7.39 -7.53
CA ILE A 106 -8.89 -6.08 -7.90
C ILE A 106 -7.38 -6.17 -8.17
N TYR A 107 -6.64 -6.85 -7.29
CA TYR A 107 -5.19 -6.95 -7.37
C TYR A 107 -4.72 -8.16 -8.18
N GLY A 108 -5.62 -9.07 -8.55
CA GLY A 108 -5.30 -10.32 -9.26
C GLY A 108 -4.40 -11.26 -8.44
N MET A 109 -4.60 -11.33 -7.13
CA MET A 109 -3.75 -12.05 -6.17
C MET A 109 -4.59 -12.73 -5.11
N THR A 110 -4.19 -13.92 -4.66
CA THR A 110 -4.89 -14.68 -3.60
C THR A 110 -4.23 -14.53 -2.22
N ASP A 111 -2.99 -14.05 -2.19
CA ASP A 111 -2.24 -13.83 -0.94
C ASP A 111 -2.18 -12.32 -0.67
N ILE A 112 -3.26 -11.79 -0.11
CA ILE A 112 -3.36 -10.39 0.33
C ILE A 112 -3.38 -10.32 1.86
N ASP A 113 -2.75 -9.28 2.40
CA ASP A 113 -2.73 -8.99 3.83
C ASP A 113 -3.08 -7.52 4.07
N PHE A 114 -4.11 -7.27 4.88
CA PHE A 114 -4.57 -5.92 5.21
C PHE A 114 -3.51 -5.07 5.93
N TYR A 115 -2.50 -5.67 6.56
CA TYR A 115 -1.40 -4.95 7.19
C TYR A 115 -0.22 -4.66 6.26
N VAL A 116 -0.29 -5.07 4.99
CA VAL A 116 0.74 -4.84 3.98
C VAL A 116 0.22 -3.91 2.89
N PRO A 117 1.05 -2.98 2.35
CA PRO A 117 0.71 -2.23 1.15
C PRO A 117 0.42 -3.21 -0.01
N PRO A 118 -0.66 -3.02 -0.77
CA PRO A 118 -1.39 -1.77 -0.96
C PRO A 118 -2.59 -1.55 -0.03
N LEU A 119 -2.97 -2.54 0.79
CA LEU A 119 -4.21 -2.48 1.56
C LEU A 119 -4.06 -1.64 2.82
N ARG A 120 -2.93 -1.78 3.54
CA ARG A 120 -2.64 -1.04 4.77
C ARG A 120 -2.78 0.47 4.62
N ASP A 121 -2.49 0.92 3.43
CA ASP A 121 -2.45 2.29 2.97
C ASP A 121 -3.85 2.90 2.78
N ILE A 122 -4.86 2.06 2.53
CA ILE A 122 -6.23 2.47 2.25
C ILE A 122 -7.01 2.71 3.56
N TRP A 123 -6.86 1.80 4.53
CA TRP A 123 -7.60 1.89 5.81
C TRP A 123 -6.76 2.48 6.95
N GLY A 124 -5.49 2.78 6.71
CA GLY A 124 -4.59 3.35 7.68
C GLY A 124 -4.90 4.78 8.09
N THR A 125 -4.48 5.17 9.29
CA THR A 125 -4.44 6.59 9.70
C THR A 125 -3.13 7.28 9.36
N ALA A 126 -2.13 6.53 8.88
CA ALA A 126 -0.89 7.11 8.40
C ALA A 126 -1.17 7.78 7.05
N ARG A 127 -0.67 9.00 6.89
CA ARG A 127 -0.74 9.74 5.63
C ARG A 127 -0.03 8.92 4.54
N ASN A 128 -0.78 8.47 3.53
CA ASN A 128 -0.27 7.62 2.46
C ASN A 128 -0.58 8.18 1.07
N MET A 129 -0.34 9.48 0.89
CA MET A 129 -0.49 10.10 -0.42
C MET A 129 0.71 9.75 -1.28
N ALA A 130 0.45 9.52 -2.57
CA ALA A 130 1.47 9.32 -3.57
C ALA A 130 1.31 10.37 -4.66
N TRP A 131 2.41 10.94 -5.12
CA TRP A 131 2.43 12.05 -6.07
C TRP A 131 3.16 11.65 -7.34
N LEU A 132 2.56 11.98 -8.49
CA LEU A 132 3.19 11.83 -9.80
C LEU A 132 3.83 13.16 -10.18
N LEU A 133 5.16 13.20 -10.13
CA LEU A 133 5.96 14.31 -10.60
C LEU A 133 6.38 14.05 -12.05
N VAL A 134 6.55 15.09 -12.84
CA VAL A 134 6.98 14.95 -14.25
C VAL A 134 8.34 15.59 -14.49
N TRP A 135 9.11 14.96 -15.37
CA TRP A 135 10.37 15.45 -15.87
C TRP A 135 10.39 15.35 -17.40
N ASN A 136 10.77 16.45 -18.05
CA ASN A 136 11.05 16.49 -19.48
C ASN A 136 12.56 16.73 -19.68
N PRO A 137 13.32 15.73 -20.15
CA PRO A 137 14.77 15.85 -20.34
C PRO A 137 15.18 16.89 -21.38
N ASP A 138 14.31 17.23 -22.35
CA ASP A 138 14.61 18.24 -23.37
C ASP A 138 14.57 19.66 -22.80
N ASN A 139 13.65 19.92 -21.86
CA ASN A 139 13.49 21.22 -21.25
C ASN A 139 14.40 21.40 -20.03
N TRP A 140 14.61 20.32 -19.28
CA TRP A 140 15.36 20.33 -18.03
C TRP A 140 16.38 19.18 -18.03
N PRO A 141 17.55 19.36 -18.66
CA PRO A 141 18.61 18.37 -18.65
C PRO A 141 19.03 18.03 -17.22
N TRP A 142 19.23 16.73 -16.95
CA TRP A 142 19.69 16.25 -15.66
C TRP A 142 21.16 15.82 -15.77
N GLU A 143 22.06 16.78 -15.69
CA GLU A 143 23.50 16.57 -15.95
C GLU A 143 24.14 15.53 -15.02
N ASN A 144 23.76 15.54 -13.73
CA ASN A 144 24.28 14.61 -12.73
C ASN A 144 23.52 13.27 -12.67
N LEU A 145 22.62 12.98 -13.62
CA LEU A 145 21.82 11.76 -13.62
C LEU A 145 22.66 10.48 -13.42
N PRO A 146 23.82 10.28 -14.08
CA PRO A 146 24.63 9.07 -13.87
C PRO A 146 25.14 8.93 -12.43
N ALA A 147 25.57 10.04 -11.81
CA ALA A 147 26.07 10.06 -10.45
C ALA A 147 24.95 9.85 -9.43
N ASP A 148 23.81 10.53 -9.62
CA ASP A 148 22.64 10.41 -8.75
C ASP A 148 22.04 9.00 -8.82
N ARG A 149 21.97 8.43 -10.02
CA ARG A 149 21.63 7.03 -10.24
C ARG A 149 22.59 6.12 -9.46
N ALA A 150 23.90 6.24 -9.63
CA ALA A 150 24.88 5.41 -8.93
C ALA A 150 24.71 5.50 -7.40
N ALA A 151 24.55 6.70 -6.85
CA ALA A 151 24.36 6.91 -5.43
C ALA A 151 23.11 6.18 -4.88
N THR A 152 21.98 6.23 -5.59
CA THR A 152 20.77 5.52 -5.17
C THR A 152 20.85 4.01 -5.33
N HIS A 153 21.71 3.50 -6.21
CA HIS A 153 21.97 2.05 -6.29
C HIS A 153 22.88 1.56 -5.15
N GLU A 154 23.69 2.45 -4.55
CA GLU A 154 24.46 2.20 -3.33
C GLU A 154 23.63 2.37 -2.03
N GLY A 155 22.33 2.68 -2.15
CA GLY A 155 21.44 2.89 -1.02
C GLY A 155 21.49 4.29 -0.40
N LYS A 156 22.16 5.25 -1.03
CA LYS A 156 22.10 6.67 -0.63
C LYS A 156 20.84 7.32 -1.19
N THR A 157 20.40 8.42 -0.58
CA THR A 157 19.31 9.25 -1.10
C THR A 157 19.85 10.47 -1.82
N VAL A 158 19.21 10.87 -2.92
CA VAL A 158 19.49 12.11 -3.64
C VAL A 158 18.27 13.02 -3.52
N THR A 159 18.48 14.23 -2.99
CA THR A 159 17.39 15.21 -2.80
C THR A 159 17.35 16.19 -3.95
N LEU A 160 16.22 16.26 -4.64
CA LEU A 160 16.02 17.11 -5.80
C LEU A 160 14.70 17.87 -5.73
N ARG A 161 14.69 19.07 -6.29
CA ARG A 161 13.51 19.94 -6.39
C ARG A 161 12.70 19.60 -7.63
N PHE A 162 11.38 19.53 -7.46
CA PHE A 162 10.43 19.37 -8.56
C PHE A 162 9.24 20.29 -8.39
N THR A 163 8.72 20.77 -9.51
CA THR A 163 7.42 21.45 -9.51
C THR A 163 6.33 20.49 -9.01
N CYS A 164 5.39 21.02 -8.23
CA CYS A 164 4.27 20.28 -7.67
C CYS A 164 3.07 21.22 -7.53
N ALA A 165 2.10 21.12 -8.45
CA ALA A 165 0.96 22.02 -8.47
C ALA A 165 0.00 21.79 -7.28
N ASN A 166 -0.02 20.60 -6.69
CA ASN A 166 -0.93 20.26 -5.61
C ASN A 166 -0.31 20.56 -4.23
N ARG A 167 -0.86 21.58 -3.58
CA ARG A 167 -0.44 22.06 -2.25
C ARG A 167 -0.86 21.13 -1.11
N ASN A 168 -1.64 20.09 -1.41
CA ASN A 168 -1.91 19.03 -0.46
C ASN A 168 -0.75 18.05 -0.35
N ALA A 169 0.32 18.15 -1.14
CA ALA A 169 1.53 17.36 -0.94
C ALA A 169 2.19 17.71 0.40
N GLY A 170 2.95 16.78 0.99
CA GLY A 170 3.56 17.01 2.29
C GLY A 170 4.68 16.04 2.62
N VAL A 171 5.42 16.40 3.66
CA VAL A 171 6.55 15.63 4.17
C VAL A 171 6.14 14.18 4.46
N GLY A 172 6.93 13.23 3.95
CA GLY A 172 6.71 11.80 4.09
C GLY A 172 5.89 11.17 2.96
N ASP A 173 5.15 11.95 2.17
CA ASP A 173 4.38 11.42 1.05
C ASP A 173 5.29 10.72 0.04
N LYS A 174 4.77 9.69 -0.63
CA LYS A 174 5.50 8.98 -1.68
C LYS A 174 5.54 9.84 -2.95
N ALA A 175 6.66 9.86 -3.65
CA ALA A 175 6.78 10.51 -4.94
C ALA A 175 7.29 9.52 -5.99
N TYR A 176 6.71 9.60 -7.19
CA TYR A 176 7.16 8.88 -8.38
C TYR A 176 7.45 9.89 -9.49
N LEU A 177 8.61 9.75 -10.12
CA LEU A 177 9.02 10.64 -11.22
C LEU A 177 8.75 9.99 -12.57
N LEU A 178 7.92 10.64 -13.38
CA LEU A 178 7.60 10.27 -14.75
C LEU A 178 8.50 11.01 -15.74
N ARG A 179 9.29 10.28 -16.53
CA ARG A 179 9.98 10.79 -17.72
C ARG A 179 8.97 10.96 -18.86
N THR A 180 8.88 12.17 -19.41
CA THR A 180 7.88 12.59 -20.40
C THR A 180 8.52 13.17 -21.67
N ALA A 181 7.69 13.61 -22.62
CA ALA A 181 8.04 14.20 -23.92
C ALA A 181 8.77 13.28 -24.91
N VAL A 182 9.96 12.79 -24.56
CA VAL A 182 10.83 11.96 -25.41
C VAL A 182 10.74 10.50 -24.99
N ASP A 183 10.80 9.56 -25.92
CA ASP A 183 10.99 8.15 -25.56
C ASP A 183 12.42 7.90 -25.08
N PRO A 184 12.64 6.92 -24.18
CA PRO A 184 11.67 6.05 -23.49
C PRO A 184 10.85 6.72 -22.36
N LYS A 185 9.50 6.69 -22.45
CA LYS A 185 8.61 7.25 -21.42
C LYS A 185 8.24 6.25 -20.34
N GLY A 186 8.20 6.70 -19.09
CA GLY A 186 7.87 5.82 -17.97
C GLY A 186 8.24 6.40 -16.61
N ILE A 187 7.91 5.68 -15.54
CA ILE A 187 8.39 6.04 -14.19
C ILE A 187 9.85 5.64 -14.10
N VAL A 188 10.69 6.58 -13.67
CA VAL A 188 12.16 6.45 -13.63
C VAL A 188 12.74 6.69 -12.24
N ALA A 189 11.98 7.21 -11.29
CA ALA A 189 12.45 7.32 -9.91
C ALA A 189 11.33 7.18 -8.89
N THR A 190 11.69 6.78 -7.68
CA THR A 190 10.81 6.82 -6.50
C THR A 190 11.55 7.33 -5.28
N GLY A 191 10.82 8.01 -4.41
CA GLY A 191 11.36 8.66 -3.21
C GLY A 191 10.25 9.17 -2.31
N ASN A 192 10.61 9.97 -1.33
CA ASN A 192 9.67 10.61 -0.42
C ASN A 192 9.85 12.13 -0.44
N ILE A 193 8.74 12.86 -0.33
CA ILE A 193 8.75 14.32 -0.19
C ILE A 193 9.35 14.66 1.17
N VAL A 194 10.29 15.61 1.21
CA VAL A 194 11.00 16.02 2.44
C VAL A 194 10.74 17.47 2.85
N THR A 195 9.97 18.23 2.07
CA THR A 195 9.52 19.58 2.41
C THR A 195 8.00 19.71 2.35
N ALA A 196 7.44 20.72 3.03
CA ALA A 196 6.12 21.19 2.66
C ALA A 196 6.18 21.87 1.27
N PRO A 197 5.06 21.94 0.52
CA PRO A 197 5.01 22.72 -0.70
C PRO A 197 5.36 24.19 -0.44
N TYR A 198 6.25 24.74 -1.25
CA TYR A 198 6.65 26.14 -1.16
C TYR A 198 6.62 26.79 -2.54
N GLU A 199 6.44 28.10 -2.56
CA GLU A 199 6.44 28.91 -3.77
C GLU A 199 7.81 29.55 -3.96
N ASP A 200 8.30 29.52 -5.19
CA ASP A 200 9.57 30.16 -5.57
C ASP A 200 9.52 30.54 -7.07
N ALA A 201 10.52 31.27 -7.55
CA ALA A 201 10.65 31.64 -8.95
C ALA A 201 10.55 30.41 -9.88
N HIS A 202 9.89 30.58 -11.03
CA HIS A 202 9.73 29.52 -12.02
C HIS A 202 11.10 29.08 -12.61
N ASP A 203 11.33 27.79 -12.82
CA ASP A 203 12.65 27.29 -13.28
C ASP A 203 13.00 27.72 -14.73
N ASP A 204 11.99 27.99 -15.55
CA ASP A 204 12.14 28.67 -16.84
C ASP A 204 12.60 30.13 -16.65
N GLU A 205 13.81 30.44 -17.11
CA GLU A 205 14.46 31.76 -16.97
C GLU A 205 13.63 32.91 -17.54
N GLN A 206 12.91 32.70 -18.65
CA GLN A 206 12.09 33.76 -19.27
C GLN A 206 10.85 34.07 -18.43
N LYS A 207 10.26 33.05 -17.82
CA LYS A 207 9.14 33.21 -16.88
C LYS A 207 9.61 33.82 -15.56
N ALA A 208 10.75 33.37 -15.03
CA ALA A 208 11.36 33.95 -13.84
C ALA A 208 11.64 35.45 -14.03
N ALA A 209 12.18 35.83 -15.19
CA ALA A 209 12.46 37.24 -15.52
C ALA A 209 11.19 38.12 -15.59
N LYS A 210 10.01 37.50 -15.80
CA LYS A 210 8.70 38.17 -15.74
C LYS A 210 8.07 38.15 -14.35
N GLY A 211 8.75 37.60 -13.35
CA GLY A 211 8.27 37.46 -11.98
C GLY A 211 7.26 36.32 -11.79
N GLU A 212 7.16 35.38 -12.73
CA GLU A 212 6.32 34.20 -12.57
C GLU A 212 6.94 33.24 -11.55
N THR A 213 6.08 32.68 -10.70
CA THR A 213 6.43 31.71 -9.67
C THR A 213 5.82 30.34 -9.97
N ALA A 214 6.35 29.31 -9.33
CA ALA A 214 5.76 27.97 -9.32
C ALA A 214 5.82 27.38 -7.91
N TRP A 215 5.02 26.33 -7.71
CA TRP A 215 5.03 25.56 -6.46
C TRP A 215 5.96 24.37 -6.59
N TYR A 216 6.71 24.11 -5.53
CA TYR A 216 7.78 23.13 -5.49
C TYR A 216 7.69 22.26 -4.24
N VAL A 217 8.27 21.08 -4.36
CA VAL A 217 8.63 20.20 -3.25
C VAL A 217 10.04 19.68 -3.48
N GLU A 218 10.73 19.31 -2.40
CA GLU A 218 11.95 18.52 -2.48
C GLU A 218 11.64 17.05 -2.24
N VAL A 219 12.26 16.19 -3.04
CA VAL A 219 12.09 14.74 -2.98
C VAL A 219 13.43 14.09 -2.74
N ALA A 220 13.54 13.33 -1.66
CA ALA A 220 14.64 12.41 -1.43
C ALA A 220 14.37 11.11 -2.21
N PHE A 221 14.95 11.00 -3.41
CA PHE A 221 14.89 9.78 -4.20
C PHE A 221 15.75 8.69 -3.59
N THR A 222 15.14 7.53 -3.39
CA THR A 222 15.78 6.31 -2.88
C THR A 222 16.18 5.37 -4.01
N ARG A 223 15.60 5.55 -5.20
CA ARG A 223 15.96 4.78 -6.39
C ARG A 223 15.71 5.60 -7.65
N ILE A 224 16.75 5.75 -8.46
CA ILE A 224 16.71 6.36 -9.79
C ILE A 224 17.13 5.30 -10.81
N GLN A 225 16.41 5.26 -11.94
CA GLN A 225 16.69 4.41 -13.10
C GLN A 225 16.88 5.32 -14.31
N ASP A 226 17.83 4.97 -15.17
CA ASP A 226 18.02 5.61 -16.46
C ASP A 226 17.72 4.61 -17.59
N PRO A 227 16.61 4.78 -18.30
CA PRO A 227 16.25 3.92 -19.43
C PRO A 227 17.25 3.91 -20.60
N LEU A 228 18.03 4.96 -20.81
CA LEU A 228 18.94 5.09 -21.97
C LEU A 228 20.15 4.13 -21.90
N PRO A 229 20.86 3.98 -20.77
CA PRO A 229 21.84 2.93 -20.56
C PRO A 229 21.21 1.54 -20.36
N GLY A 230 19.88 1.41 -20.39
CA GLY A 230 19.18 0.14 -20.41
C GLY A 230 18.65 -0.35 -19.06
N ASP A 231 18.48 0.53 -18.07
CA ASP A 231 17.85 0.13 -16.82
C ASP A 231 16.45 -0.42 -17.04
N SER A 232 16.06 -1.35 -16.18
CA SER A 232 14.65 -1.74 -16.09
C SER A 232 13.87 -0.66 -15.36
N TYR A 233 12.77 -0.21 -15.95
CA TYR A 233 11.89 0.84 -15.45
C TYR A 233 10.43 0.50 -15.81
N LEU A 234 9.47 1.24 -15.23
CA LEU A 234 8.06 1.05 -15.57
C LEU A 234 7.72 1.85 -16.82
N THR A 235 7.56 1.15 -17.94
CA THR A 235 7.29 1.78 -19.23
C THR A 235 5.88 2.37 -19.31
N ARG A 236 5.64 3.28 -20.26
CA ARG A 236 4.29 3.75 -20.61
C ARG A 236 3.33 2.58 -20.87
N LYS A 237 3.81 1.51 -21.53
CA LYS A 237 3.00 0.31 -21.82
C LYS A 237 2.58 -0.41 -20.54
N ASP A 238 3.43 -0.45 -19.52
CA ASP A 238 3.11 -1.09 -18.24
C ASP A 238 2.14 -0.24 -17.42
N LEU A 239 2.32 1.07 -17.39
CA LEU A 239 1.40 2.00 -16.73
C LEU A 239 -0.02 1.91 -17.30
N ASN A 240 -0.16 1.76 -18.62
CA ASN A 240 -1.45 1.61 -19.28
C ASN A 240 -2.19 0.30 -18.94
N LYS A 241 -1.50 -0.69 -18.35
CA LYS A 241 -2.14 -1.91 -17.84
C LYS A 241 -2.79 -1.69 -16.47
N ILE A 242 -2.42 -0.63 -15.74
CA ILE A 242 -3.01 -0.28 -14.46
C ILE A 242 -4.29 0.51 -14.72
N THR A 243 -5.42 -0.20 -14.85
CA THR A 243 -6.71 0.38 -15.22
C THR A 243 -7.57 0.79 -14.03
N ILE A 244 -7.24 0.31 -12.82
CA ILE A 244 -7.98 0.65 -11.61
C ILE A 244 -7.95 2.16 -11.36
N GLU A 245 -9.06 2.68 -10.85
CA GLU A 245 -9.23 4.08 -10.45
C GLU A 245 -9.05 5.10 -11.59
N GLN A 246 -8.73 4.70 -12.83
CA GLN A 246 -8.50 5.57 -13.99
C GLN A 246 -7.45 6.67 -13.69
N GLN A 247 -6.24 6.25 -13.31
CA GLN A 247 -5.12 7.17 -13.08
C GLN A 247 -4.71 7.88 -14.39
N ASN A 248 -4.45 9.18 -14.31
CA ASN A 248 -3.87 9.92 -15.43
C ASN A 248 -2.34 9.75 -15.43
N TRP A 249 -1.80 9.12 -16.48
CA TRP A 249 -0.35 8.97 -16.67
C TRP A 249 0.24 10.01 -17.65
N SER A 250 -0.56 10.90 -18.22
CA SER A 250 -0.13 11.99 -19.12
C SER A 250 -0.61 13.34 -18.61
N PRO A 251 -0.24 13.74 -17.37
CA PRO A 251 -0.72 14.98 -16.80
C PRO A 251 -0.13 16.19 -17.52
N GLN A 252 -0.89 17.29 -17.54
CA GLN A 252 -0.44 18.59 -18.05
C GLN A 252 0.36 19.40 -17.02
N SER A 253 0.34 18.97 -15.74
CA SER A 253 1.07 19.60 -14.64
C SER A 253 1.75 18.53 -13.78
N SER A 254 2.85 18.91 -13.15
CA SER A 254 3.53 18.07 -12.16
C SER A 254 2.79 18.07 -10.82
N GLY A 255 2.90 16.99 -10.06
CA GLY A 255 2.34 16.91 -8.71
C GLY A 255 0.85 16.57 -8.68
N ILE A 256 0.37 15.77 -9.63
CA ILE A 256 -0.97 15.19 -9.51
C ILE A 256 -0.95 14.02 -8.52
N GLU A 257 -2.06 13.81 -7.83
CA GLU A 257 -2.21 12.66 -6.93
C GLU A 257 -2.24 11.35 -7.74
N ILE A 258 -1.57 10.34 -7.21
CA ILE A 258 -1.72 8.95 -7.62
C ILE A 258 -2.75 8.33 -6.68
N LYS A 259 -3.87 7.88 -7.25
CA LYS A 259 -5.00 7.38 -6.49
C LYS A 259 -4.58 6.19 -5.61
N PRO A 260 -5.14 6.02 -4.40
CA PRO A 260 -4.57 5.13 -3.38
C PRO A 260 -4.40 3.67 -3.84
N ARG A 261 -5.40 3.09 -4.52
CA ARG A 261 -5.29 1.69 -4.99
C ARG A 261 -4.29 1.60 -6.13
N THR A 262 -4.28 2.58 -7.05
CA THR A 262 -3.27 2.67 -8.11
C THR A 262 -1.86 2.78 -7.55
N ALA A 263 -1.62 3.61 -6.53
CA ALA A 263 -0.31 3.79 -5.91
C ALA A 263 0.24 2.48 -5.33
N GLY A 264 -0.66 1.71 -4.73
CA GLY A 264 -0.37 0.37 -4.25
C GLY A 264 0.06 -0.62 -5.34
N ILE A 265 -0.67 -0.69 -6.45
CA ILE A 265 -0.30 -1.52 -7.62
C ILE A 265 1.03 -1.04 -8.20
N LEU A 266 1.19 0.28 -8.34
CA LEU A 266 2.39 0.90 -8.89
C LEU A 266 3.63 0.54 -8.06
N LYS A 267 3.53 0.60 -6.73
CA LYS A 267 4.60 0.20 -5.81
C LYS A 267 5.05 -1.24 -6.09
N LYS A 268 4.10 -2.19 -6.14
CA LYS A 268 4.42 -3.59 -6.40
C LYS A 268 5.06 -3.81 -7.77
N HIS A 269 4.54 -3.16 -8.81
CA HIS A 269 5.14 -3.23 -10.14
C HIS A 269 6.54 -2.64 -10.18
N TRP A 270 6.76 -1.52 -9.49
CA TRP A 270 8.08 -0.90 -9.38
C TRP A 270 9.08 -1.83 -8.68
N GLU A 271 8.71 -2.40 -7.53
CA GLU A 271 9.55 -3.36 -6.79
C GLU A 271 9.94 -4.55 -7.67
N ASN A 272 8.97 -5.15 -8.38
CA ASN A 272 9.25 -6.25 -9.31
C ASN A 272 10.25 -5.86 -10.41
N VAL A 273 10.13 -4.65 -10.96
CA VAL A 273 11.03 -4.14 -12.02
C VAL A 273 12.45 -3.94 -11.47
N VAL A 274 12.57 -3.34 -10.29
CA VAL A 274 13.87 -3.06 -9.67
C VAL A 274 14.55 -4.35 -9.19
N GLU A 275 13.81 -5.26 -8.57
CA GLU A 275 14.33 -6.58 -8.15
C GLU A 275 14.76 -7.45 -9.33
N SER A 276 13.98 -7.46 -10.42
CA SER A 276 14.33 -8.19 -11.64
C SER A 276 15.59 -7.61 -12.32
N GLY A 277 15.80 -6.30 -12.21
CA GLY A 277 17.03 -5.63 -12.67
C GLY A 277 18.26 -6.05 -11.88
N ILE A 278 18.16 -6.15 -10.54
CA ILE A 278 19.26 -6.59 -9.67
C ILE A 278 19.71 -8.02 -10.01
N LYS A 279 18.76 -8.94 -10.24
CA LYS A 279 19.07 -10.34 -10.59
C LYS A 279 19.76 -10.48 -11.95
N LYS A 280 19.43 -9.64 -12.93
CA LYS A 280 20.11 -9.62 -14.25
C LYS A 280 21.57 -9.16 -14.13
N CYS A 281 21.84 -8.11 -13.36
CA CYS A 281 23.22 -7.66 -13.13
C CYS A 281 24.08 -8.72 -12.42
N ALA A 282 23.51 -9.46 -11.47
CA ALA A 282 24.22 -10.51 -10.73
C ALA A 282 24.54 -11.78 -11.55
N GLN A 283 23.87 -12.00 -12.68
CA GLN A 283 24.13 -13.15 -13.58
C GLN A 283 25.13 -12.84 -14.69
N THR A 284 25.58 -11.59 -14.81
CA THR A 284 26.48 -11.11 -15.87
C THR A 284 27.90 -10.82 -15.35
N VAL A 285 28.16 -11.14 -14.08
CA VAL A 285 29.48 -11.08 -13.41
C VAL A 285 29.92 -12.50 -13.12
#